data_AF-A0A932WI12-F1
#
_entry.id   AF-A0A932WI12-F1
#
_cell.length_a   1.000
_cell.length_b   1.000
_cell.length_c   1.000
_cell.angle_alpha   90.00
_cell.angle_beta   90.00
_cell.angle_gamma   90.00
#
_symmetry.space_group_name_H-M   'P 1'
#
loop_
_entity.id
_entity.type
_entity.pdbx_description
1 polymer ?
#
loop_
_entity_poly.entity_id
_entity_poly.type
_entity_poly.pdbx_seq_one_letter_code
_entity_poly.pdbx_strand_id
1 'polypeptide(L)'
;MNILVQFLARITPPCKEVVQQISESMEHPLSLQQNVRMRLHFLICKWCARYMKQLHFIRSILRRDAERAGQNAPAALSPEAKERIKRSLRPPTE
;
A
#
# COMPACT_ATOMS: atom_id res chain seq x y z
N MET A 1 -13.86 -10.57 -30.13
CA MET A 1 -13.04 -9.90 -29.08
C MET A 1 -13.53 -8.46 -28.97
N ASN A 2 -14.14 -8.08 -27.84
CA ASN A 2 -14.86 -6.81 -27.71
C ASN A 2 -13.94 -5.59 -27.89
N ILE A 3 -14.28 -4.68 -28.81
CA ILE A 3 -13.53 -3.44 -29.10
C ILE A 3 -13.26 -2.66 -27.80
N LEU A 4 -14.23 -2.63 -26.89
CA LEU A 4 -14.12 -2.02 -25.56
C LEU A 4 -12.96 -2.58 -24.73
N VAL A 5 -12.76 -3.90 -24.71
CA VAL A 5 -11.70 -4.53 -23.90
C VAL A 5 -10.32 -4.21 -24.47
N GLN A 6 -10.19 -4.19 -25.80
CA GLN A 6 -8.95 -3.79 -26.47
C GLN A 6 -8.60 -2.32 -26.23
N PHE A 7 -9.62 -1.45 -26.27
CA PHE A 7 -9.45 -0.04 -25.96
C PHE A 7 -8.99 0.15 -24.51
N LEU A 8 -9.69 -0.46 -23.55
CA LEU A 8 -9.33 -0.40 -22.13
C LEU A 8 -7.89 -0.89 -21.89
N ALA A 9 -7.50 -2.01 -22.52
CA ALA A 9 -6.14 -2.55 -22.39
C ALA A 9 -5.05 -1.58 -22.89
N ARG A 10 -5.35 -0.71 -23.86
CA ARG A 10 -4.39 0.29 -24.38
C ARG A 10 -4.27 1.53 -23.49
N ILE A 11 -5.34 1.92 -22.78
CA ILE A 11 -5.37 3.16 -21.99
C ILE A 11 -5.05 2.93 -20.51
N THR A 12 -5.13 1.69 -20.03
CA THR A 12 -4.78 1.33 -18.66
C THR A 12 -3.30 0.92 -18.55
N PRO A 13 -2.64 1.19 -17.41
CA PRO A 13 -1.28 0.72 -17.17
C PRO A 13 -1.21 -0.83 -17.16
N PRO A 14 -0.01 -1.40 -17.44
CA PRO A 14 0.20 -2.85 -17.37
C PRO A 14 0.03 -3.38 -15.94
N CYS A 15 -0.25 -4.68 -15.81
CA CYS A 15 -0.46 -5.32 -14.50
C CYS A 15 0.66 -5.05 -13.50
N LYS A 16 1.93 -4.98 -13.95
CA LYS A 16 3.09 -4.70 -13.09
C LYS A 16 2.99 -3.33 -12.41
N GLU A 17 2.63 -2.30 -13.17
CA GLU A 17 2.44 -0.94 -12.64
C GLU A 17 1.20 -0.87 -11.74
N VAL A 18 0.11 -1.55 -12.10
CA VAL A 18 -1.10 -1.62 -11.27
C VAL A 18 -0.80 -2.25 -9.91
N VAL A 19 -0.04 -3.35 -9.88
CA VAL A 19 0.37 -4.03 -8.64
C VAL A 19 1.25 -3.11 -7.79
N GLN A 20 2.18 -2.37 -8.39
CA GLN A 20 2.99 -1.39 -7.69
C GLN A 20 2.13 -0.26 -7.08
N GLN A 21 1.19 0.30 -7.86
CA GLN A 21 0.24 1.31 -7.37
C GLN A 21 -0.65 0.78 -6.25
N ILE A 22 -1.09 -0.48 -6.32
CA ILE A 22 -1.85 -1.11 -5.23
C ILE A 22 -1.00 -1.14 -3.95
N SER A 23 0.28 -1.47 -4.04
CA SER A 23 1.19 -1.44 -2.89
C SER A 23 1.38 -0.02 -2.35
N GLU A 24 1.66 0.94 -3.21
CA GLU A 24 1.83 2.36 -2.84
C GLU A 24 0.59 2.91 -2.15
N SER A 25 -0.61 2.52 -2.61
CA SER A 25 -1.89 2.90 -2.00
C SER A 25 -2.05 2.48 -0.53
N MET A 26 -1.27 1.49 -0.08
CA MET A 26 -1.29 1.05 1.30
C MET A 26 -0.56 2.03 2.21
N GLU A 27 0.46 2.71 1.72
CA GLU A 27 1.28 3.63 2.50
C GLU A 27 0.78 5.06 2.39
N HIS A 28 0.44 5.50 1.16
CA HIS A 28 0.03 6.86 0.86
C HIS A 28 -1.21 6.86 -0.05
N PRO A 29 -2.09 7.87 0.05
CA PRO A 29 -3.22 7.99 -0.86
C PRO A 29 -2.71 8.21 -2.30
N LEU A 30 -3.22 7.41 -3.24
CA LEU A 30 -2.96 7.61 -4.67
C LEU A 30 -3.61 8.89 -5.18
N SER A 31 -3.02 9.50 -6.20
CA SER A 31 -3.67 10.59 -6.93
C SER A 31 -4.99 10.13 -7.58
N LEU A 32 -5.90 11.07 -7.83
CA LEU A 32 -7.19 10.77 -8.46
C LEU A 32 -7.01 10.08 -9.83
N GLN A 33 -6.00 10.50 -10.60
CA GLN A 33 -5.71 9.92 -11.91
C GLN A 33 -5.26 8.45 -11.82
N GLN A 34 -4.36 8.14 -10.88
CA GLN A 34 -3.90 6.76 -10.66
C GLN A 34 -5.06 5.86 -10.21
N ASN A 35 -5.92 6.37 -9.32
CA ASN A 35 -7.12 5.65 -8.87
C ASN A 35 -8.08 5.32 -10.02
N VAL A 36 -8.36 6.28 -10.91
CA VAL A 36 -9.25 6.05 -12.07
C VAL A 36 -8.65 5.01 -13.02
N ARG A 37 -7.36 5.13 -13.37
CA ARG A 37 -6.68 4.18 -14.26
C ARG A 37 -6.66 2.76 -13.70
N MET A 38 -6.38 2.62 -12.41
CA MET A 38 -6.42 1.34 -11.71
C MET A 38 -7.83 0.72 -11.73
N ARG A 39 -8.87 1.51 -11.45
CA ARG A 39 -10.27 1.02 -11.51
C ARG A 39 -10.67 0.55 -12.90
N LEU A 40 -10.25 1.24 -13.95
CA LEU A 40 -10.47 0.82 -15.34
C LEU A 40 -9.78 -0.51 -15.63
N HIS A 41 -8.55 -0.71 -15.15
CA HIS A 41 -7.84 -1.98 -15.33
C HIS A 41 -8.55 -3.16 -14.66
N PHE A 42 -9.18 -2.96 -13.50
CA PHE A 42 -9.95 -4.01 -12.82
C PHE A 42 -11.16 -4.52 -13.62
N LEU A 43 -11.69 -3.73 -14.55
CA LEU A 43 -12.78 -4.15 -15.44
C LEU A 43 -12.33 -5.23 -16.43
N ILE A 44 -11.04 -5.25 -16.80
CA ILE A 44 -10.48 -6.19 -17.77
C ILE A 44 -9.59 -7.26 -17.13
N CYS A 45 -9.11 -7.04 -15.90
CA CYS A 45 -8.18 -7.92 -15.22
C CYS A 45 -8.68 -8.29 -13.82
N LYS A 46 -9.32 -9.47 -13.71
CA LYS A 46 -9.80 -10.03 -12.45
C LYS A 46 -8.68 -10.31 -11.43
N TRP A 47 -7.46 -10.56 -11.90
CA TRP A 47 -6.32 -10.93 -11.04
C TRP A 47 -5.83 -9.73 -10.23
N CYS A 48 -5.70 -8.56 -10.85
CA CYS A 48 -5.32 -7.34 -10.15
C CYS A 48 -6.39 -6.94 -9.11
N ALA A 49 -7.68 -7.09 -9.45
CA ALA A 49 -8.76 -6.86 -8.51
C ALA A 49 -8.72 -7.83 -7.30
N ARG A 50 -8.38 -9.10 -7.53
CA ARG A 50 -8.20 -10.09 -6.45
C ARG A 50 -6.98 -9.77 -5.58
N TYR A 51 -5.86 -9.40 -6.20
CA TYR A 51 -4.65 -9.03 -5.48
C TYR A 51 -4.89 -7.86 -4.53
N MET A 52 -5.58 -6.80 -5.00
CA MET A 52 -5.97 -5.67 -4.15
C MET A 52 -6.77 -6.12 -2.92
N LYS A 53 -7.76 -7.02 -3.10
CA LYS A 53 -8.57 -7.55 -2.00
C LYS A 53 -7.73 -8.35 -1.00
N GLN A 54 -6.81 -9.19 -1.48
CA GLN A 54 -5.91 -9.96 -0.63
C GLN A 54 -5.00 -9.05 0.20
N LEU A 55 -4.43 -8.01 -0.42
CA LEU A 55 -3.54 -7.08 0.29
C LEU A 55 -4.29 -6.29 1.38
N HIS A 56 -5.52 -5.85 1.10
CA HIS A 56 -6.38 -5.23 2.10
C HIS A 56 -6.72 -6.19 3.25
N PHE A 57 -7.00 -7.46 2.93
CA PHE A 57 -7.28 -8.48 3.94
C PHE A 57 -6.09 -8.69 4.87
N ILE A 58 -4.88 -8.88 4.33
CA ILE A 58 -3.64 -9.01 5.11
C ILE A 58 -3.45 -7.78 6.00
N ARG A 59 -3.58 -6.57 5.43
CA ARG A 59 -3.44 -5.32 6.18
C ARG A 59 -4.47 -5.18 7.31
N SER A 60 -5.69 -5.66 7.09
CA SER A 60 -6.75 -5.63 8.12
C SER A 60 -6.45 -6.57 9.29
N ILE A 61 -5.86 -7.75 9.04
CA ILE A 61 -5.44 -8.68 10.08
C ILE A 61 -4.29 -8.07 10.89
N LEU A 62 -3.25 -7.60 10.21
CA LEU A 62 -2.08 -7.00 10.87
C LEU A 62 -2.43 -5.79 11.74
N ARG A 63 -3.38 -4.95 11.31
CA ARG A 63 -3.86 -3.82 12.12
C ARG A 63 -4.60 -4.27 13.38
N ARG A 64 -5.47 -5.28 13.28
CA ARG A 64 -6.17 -5.84 14.45
C ARG A 64 -5.19 -6.42 15.47
N ASP A 65 -4.15 -7.11 14.99
CA ASP A 65 -3.13 -7.68 15.87
C ASP A 65 -2.26 -6.59 16.51
N ALA A 66 -1.91 -5.54 15.76
CA ALA A 66 -1.19 -4.37 16.30
C ALA A 66 -2.02 -3.63 17.36
N GLU A 67 -3.31 -3.44 17.14
CA GLU A 67 -4.23 -2.86 18.12
C GLU A 67 -4.31 -3.72 19.39
N ARG A 68 -4.35 -5.05 19.25
CA ARG A 68 -4.38 -6.00 20.38
C ARG A 68 -3.04 -6.09 21.13
N ALA A 69 -1.92 -5.96 20.43
CA ALA A 69 -0.59 -5.89 21.02
C ALA A 69 -0.37 -4.56 21.75
N GLY A 70 -0.83 -3.44 21.17
CA GLY A 70 -0.75 -2.10 21.77
C GLY A 70 -1.59 -1.93 23.03
N GLN A 71 -2.60 -2.78 23.25
CA GLN A 71 -3.37 -2.83 24.51
C GLN A 71 -2.58 -3.45 25.67
N ASN A 72 -1.57 -4.28 25.40
CA ASN A 72 -0.84 -5.05 26.41
C ASN A 72 0.64 -4.66 26.55
N ALA A 73 1.16 -3.80 25.68
CA ALA A 73 2.52 -3.28 25.74
C ALA A 73 2.49 -1.78 26.07
N PRO A 74 3.42 -1.25 26.89
CA PRO A 74 3.57 0.19 27.03
C PRO A 74 3.90 0.76 25.65
N ALA A 75 3.00 1.60 25.12
CA ALA A 75 3.05 2.15 23.76
C ALA A 75 4.23 3.12 23.51
N ALA A 76 5.17 3.21 24.44
CA ALA A 76 6.30 4.12 24.40
C ALA A 76 7.62 3.34 24.43
N LEU A 77 8.56 3.76 23.57
CA LEU A 77 9.95 3.35 23.65
C LEU A 77 10.50 3.66 25.05
N SER A 78 11.40 2.82 25.56
CA SER A 78 12.16 3.18 26.75
C SER A 78 12.94 4.48 26.50
N PRO A 79 13.19 5.30 27.54
CA PRO A 79 13.96 6.53 27.38
C PRO A 79 15.33 6.29 26.73
N GLU A 80 15.99 5.21 27.09
CA GLU A 80 17.27 4.79 26.53
C GLU A 80 17.17 4.43 25.03
N ALA A 81 16.15 3.65 24.64
CA ALA A 81 15.93 3.31 23.24
C ALA A 81 15.65 4.55 22.39
N LYS A 82 14.89 5.51 22.93
CA LYS A 82 14.59 6.78 22.27
C LYS A 82 15.86 7.62 22.03
N GLU A 83 16.71 7.76 23.04
CA GLU A 83 17.96 8.52 22.91
C GLU A 83 18.97 7.83 21.98
N ARG A 84 19.02 6.48 21.99
CA ARG A 84 19.85 5.72 21.05
C ARG A 84 19.44 6.00 19.60
N ILE A 85 18.14 5.91 19.29
CA ILE A 85 17.62 6.19 17.94
C ILE A 85 17.89 7.65 17.54
N LYS A 86 17.65 8.60 18.45
CA LYS A 86 17.91 10.02 18.20
C LYS A 86 19.37 10.31 17.85
N ARG A 87 20.31 9.63 18.50
CA ARG A 87 21.74 9.75 18.20
C ARG A 87 22.08 9.20 16.81
N SER A 88 21.50 8.06 16.42
CA SER A 88 21.72 7.45 15.11
C SER A 88 21.12 8.24 13.93
N LEU A 89 20.06 9.01 14.18
CA LEU A 89 19.41 9.85 13.16
C LEU A 89 20.02 11.25 13.05
N ARG A 90 21.00 11.61 13.89
CA ARG A 90 21.71 12.89 13.72
C ARG A 90 22.49 12.86 12.40
N PRO A 91 22.37 13.88 11.56
CA PRO A 91 23.23 14.00 10.39
C PRO A 91 24.70 14.07 10.82
N PRO A 92 25.65 13.60 10.00
CA PRO A 92 27.07 13.82 10.25
C PRO A 92 27.31 15.31 10.42
N THR A 93 27.93 15.71 11.54
CA THR A 93 28.47 17.06 11.70
C THR A 93 29.62 17.22 10.70
N GLU A 94 29.44 18.14 9.75
CA GLU A 94 30.56 18.77 9.03
C GLU A 94 31.51 19.47 10.01
#